data_AF-A0A958ZAH1-F1
#
_entry.id   AF-A0A958ZAH1-F1
#
_cell.length_a   1.000
_cell.length_b   1.000
_cell.length_c   1.000
_cell.angle_alpha   90.00
_cell.angle_beta   90.00
_cell.angle_gamma   90.00
#
_symmetry.space_group_name_H-M   'P 1'
#
loop_
_entity.id
_entity.type
_entity.pdbx_description
1 polymer ?
#
loop_
_entity_poly.entity_id
_entity_poly.type
_entity_poly.pdbx_seq_one_letter_code
_entity_poly.pdbx_strand_id
1 'polypeptide(L)'
;MKFLLKRIRHQIRLLNKQLSAYWTAIVNPEHKPQKFIILAQGRTGSSLLKEVLNSHPMIHCDDEMLNKAYNFSNGNVFFPSLFLEGLSLKHPHEVYGCKIKPNHLKQQTRIRDEKAFILHFIQKGWKIIYLYRSNILHHALSNIVAEQRRSYHLRKGESNNVTSLKVDIKRLEAGMRSRMQQLEDEERFLKDISYLELNYEKDLLTNPQVGADKAFTFLGLPSVTVHTNLVKVVNTNLEEFLENYGEVELALKDTVFEKYLRETS
;
A
#
# COMPACT_ATOMS: atom_id res chain seq x y z
N MET A 1 17.06 30.39 -2.32
CA MET A 1 17.81 29.79 -3.46
C MET A 1 18.04 28.27 -3.32
N LYS A 2 18.64 27.74 -2.24
CA LYS A 2 18.91 26.30 -2.07
C LYS A 2 17.66 25.39 -2.10
N PHE A 3 16.56 25.82 -1.50
CA PHE A 3 15.29 25.06 -1.48
C PHE A 3 14.65 24.94 -2.87
N LEU A 4 14.68 26.02 -3.65
CA LEU A 4 14.17 26.06 -5.03
C LEU A 4 14.97 25.13 -5.94
N LEU A 5 16.30 25.15 -5.85
CA LEU A 5 17.18 24.25 -6.59
C LEU A 5 16.93 22.77 -6.24
N LYS A 6 16.72 22.45 -4.95
CA LYS A 6 16.37 21.08 -4.52
C LYS A 6 15.04 20.62 -5.12
N ARG A 7 14.04 21.50 -5.14
CA ARG A 7 12.73 21.23 -5.75
C ARG A 7 12.83 21.02 -7.25
N ILE A 8 13.58 21.87 -7.96
CA ILE A 8 13.81 21.74 -9.41
C ILE A 8 14.51 20.42 -9.74
N ARG A 9 15.61 20.10 -9.05
CA ARG A 9 16.34 18.83 -9.25
C ARG A 9 15.45 17.61 -8.99
N HIS A 10 14.62 17.66 -7.96
CA HIS A 10 13.66 16.61 -7.67
C HIS A 10 12.67 16.43 -8.83
N GLN A 11 12.10 17.51 -9.35
CA GLN A 11 11.18 17.46 -10.49
C GLN A 11 11.83 16.95 -11.77
N ILE A 12 13.05 17.39 -12.09
CA ILE A 12 13.83 16.85 -13.22
C ILE A 12 14.03 15.35 -13.08
N ARG A 13 14.35 14.86 -11.88
CA ARG A 13 14.49 13.42 -11.63
C ARG A 13 13.18 12.66 -11.89
N LEU A 14 12.03 13.21 -11.48
CA LEU A 14 10.72 12.60 -11.73
C LEU A 14 10.39 12.58 -13.23
N LEU A 15 10.66 13.67 -13.95
CA LEU A 15 10.48 13.75 -15.40
C LEU A 15 11.35 12.73 -16.13
N ASN A 16 12.64 12.67 -15.78
CA ASN A 16 13.59 11.72 -16.36
C ASN A 16 13.17 10.27 -16.06
N LYS A 17 12.62 9.99 -14.88
CA LYS A 17 12.06 8.67 -14.57
C LYS A 17 10.92 8.32 -15.53
N GLN A 18 9.97 9.23 -15.76
CA GLN A 18 8.84 8.98 -16.66
C GLN A 18 9.29 8.83 -18.12
N LEU A 19 10.13 9.74 -18.62
CA LEU A 19 10.65 9.68 -19.99
C LEU A 19 11.46 8.39 -20.22
N SER A 20 12.30 8.01 -19.26
CA SER A 20 13.05 6.76 -19.35
C SER A 20 12.14 5.54 -19.35
N ALA A 21 11.08 5.51 -18.54
CA ALA A 21 10.13 4.40 -18.56
C ALA A 21 9.41 4.31 -19.92
N TYR A 22 8.91 5.43 -20.45
CA TYR A 22 8.30 5.45 -21.78
C TYR A 22 9.26 4.97 -22.86
N TRP A 23 10.51 5.44 -22.82
CA TRP A 23 11.54 5.00 -23.75
C TRP A 23 11.80 3.49 -23.68
N THR A 24 11.94 2.94 -22.47
CA THR A 24 12.11 1.50 -22.28
C THR A 24 10.92 0.70 -22.80
N ALA A 25 9.70 1.19 -22.60
CA ALA A 25 8.51 0.53 -23.14
C ALA A 25 8.48 0.54 -24.68
N ILE A 26 8.99 1.60 -25.31
CA ILE A 26 9.07 1.73 -26.77
C ILE A 26 10.18 0.83 -27.35
N VAL A 27 11.38 0.86 -26.76
CA VAL A 27 12.50 0.01 -27.17
C VAL A 27 12.21 -1.47 -26.92
N ASN A 28 11.38 -1.77 -25.92
CA ASN A 28 10.83 -3.08 -25.66
C ASN A 28 11.93 -4.16 -25.54
N PRO A 29 12.82 -4.07 -24.53
CA PRO A 29 13.99 -4.95 -24.40
C PRO A 29 13.60 -6.43 -24.34
N GLU A 30 14.52 -7.32 -24.73
CA GLU A 30 14.28 -8.77 -24.77
C GLU A 30 13.90 -9.35 -23.38
N HIS A 31 14.53 -8.84 -22.31
CA HIS A 31 14.19 -9.26 -20.94
C HIS A 31 12.74 -8.90 -20.60
N LYS A 32 11.94 -9.92 -20.27
CA LYS A 32 10.54 -9.79 -19.85
C LYS A 32 10.36 -10.40 -18.45
N PRO A 33 10.34 -9.59 -17.38
CA PRO A 33 10.10 -10.11 -16.06
C PRO A 33 8.64 -10.58 -15.91
N GLN A 34 8.41 -11.51 -14.98
CA GLN A 34 7.08 -11.72 -14.44
C GLN A 34 6.67 -10.45 -13.68
N LYS A 35 5.38 -10.08 -13.74
CA LYS A 35 4.91 -8.80 -13.23
C LYS A 35 3.76 -8.97 -12.24
N PHE A 36 3.72 -8.13 -11.20
CA PHE A 36 2.59 -8.10 -10.28
C PHE A 36 2.24 -6.69 -9.78
N ILE A 37 0.99 -6.51 -9.35
CA ILE A 37 0.49 -5.30 -8.67
C ILE A 37 0.04 -5.68 -7.27
N ILE A 38 0.51 -4.95 -6.27
CA ILE A 38 -0.07 -4.96 -4.93
C ILE A 38 -1.19 -3.91 -4.91
N LEU A 39 -2.44 -4.36 -4.90
CA LEU A 39 -3.61 -3.52 -4.73
C LEU A 39 -3.93 -3.42 -3.23
N ALA A 40 -3.83 -2.22 -2.65
CA ALA A 40 -4.00 -2.05 -1.21
C ALA A 40 -4.36 -0.62 -0.83
N GLN A 41 -5.14 -0.42 0.24
CA GLN A 41 -5.36 0.92 0.79
C GLN A 41 -4.12 1.48 1.49
N GLY A 42 -4.18 2.76 1.84
CA GLY A 42 -3.25 3.31 2.82
C GLY A 42 -3.42 2.63 4.18
N ARG A 43 -2.31 2.33 4.86
CA ARG A 43 -2.27 1.77 6.24
C ARG A 43 -2.75 0.32 6.41
N THR A 44 -2.79 -0.47 5.33
CA THR A 44 -3.05 -1.92 5.37
C THR A 44 -1.78 -2.78 5.51
N GLY A 45 -0.61 -2.16 5.68
CA GLY A 45 0.66 -2.89 5.74
C GLY A 45 1.32 -3.15 4.37
N SER A 46 0.85 -2.54 3.29
CA SER A 46 1.44 -2.71 1.95
C SER A 46 2.92 -2.33 1.85
N SER A 47 3.40 -1.38 2.66
CA SER A 47 4.83 -1.09 2.75
C SER A 47 5.62 -2.19 3.46
N LEU A 48 5.03 -2.87 4.45
CA LEU A 48 5.63 -4.06 5.08
C LEU A 48 5.69 -5.20 4.06
N LEU A 49 4.58 -5.48 3.36
CA LEU A 49 4.55 -6.49 2.30
C LEU A 49 5.63 -6.22 1.23
N LYS A 50 5.74 -4.99 0.76
CA LYS A 50 6.80 -4.60 -0.19
C LYS A 50 8.20 -4.89 0.36
N GLU A 51 8.47 -4.54 1.62
CA GLU A 51 9.79 -4.73 2.23
C GLU A 51 10.17 -6.21 2.35
N VAL A 52 9.23 -7.06 2.76
CA VAL A 52 9.48 -8.51 2.83
C VAL A 52 9.61 -9.15 1.45
N LEU A 53 8.83 -8.72 0.45
CA LEU A 53 8.98 -9.20 -0.93
C LEU A 53 10.33 -8.79 -1.53
N ASN A 54 10.80 -7.58 -1.25
CA ASN A 54 12.12 -7.11 -1.68
C ASN A 54 13.29 -7.78 -0.95
N SER A 55 13.04 -8.63 0.06
CA SER A 55 14.08 -9.50 0.61
C SER A 55 14.44 -10.64 -0.36
N HIS A 56 13.57 -10.94 -1.34
CA HIS A 56 13.82 -12.00 -2.31
C HIS A 56 14.75 -11.52 -3.43
N PRO A 57 15.85 -12.23 -3.74
CA PRO A 57 16.88 -11.77 -4.68
C PRO A 57 16.39 -11.58 -6.11
N MET A 58 15.32 -12.29 -6.48
CA MET A 58 14.70 -12.20 -7.82
C MET A 58 13.59 -11.16 -7.94
N ILE A 59 13.20 -10.48 -6.85
CA ILE A 59 12.07 -9.54 -6.85
C ILE A 59 12.56 -8.10 -6.70
N HIS A 60 12.06 -7.22 -7.57
CA HIS A 60 12.04 -5.78 -7.32
C HIS A 60 10.61 -5.27 -7.28
N CYS A 61 10.15 -4.79 -6.12
CA CYS A 61 8.85 -4.16 -5.94
C CYS A 61 9.00 -2.66 -5.65
N ASP A 62 8.48 -1.86 -6.58
CA ASP A 62 8.38 -0.42 -6.44
C ASP A 62 7.27 0.00 -5.46
N ASP A 63 7.36 1.24 -5.00
CA ASP A 63 6.32 1.88 -4.19
C ASP A 63 5.09 2.30 -5.02
N GLU A 64 4.34 3.29 -4.55
CA GLU A 64 3.09 3.75 -5.14
C GLU A 64 3.29 4.56 -6.45
N MET A 65 3.57 3.87 -7.56
CA MET A 65 3.99 4.51 -8.83
C MET A 65 2.97 5.48 -9.44
N LEU A 66 1.68 5.28 -9.15
CA LEU A 66 0.61 6.18 -9.60
C LEU A 66 0.26 7.28 -8.59
N ASN A 67 0.99 7.41 -7.47
CA ASN A 67 0.80 8.51 -6.54
C ASN A 67 1.26 9.83 -7.20
N LYS A 68 0.37 10.84 -7.24
CA LYS A 68 0.68 12.17 -7.79
C LYS A 68 1.93 12.79 -7.17
N ALA A 69 2.17 12.59 -5.87
CA ALA A 69 3.34 13.13 -5.18
C ALA A 69 4.68 12.58 -5.68
N TYR A 70 4.67 11.44 -6.39
CA TYR A 70 5.86 10.83 -6.99
C TYR A 70 5.97 11.06 -8.49
N ASN A 71 5.13 11.93 -9.05
CA ASN A 71 5.07 12.22 -10.47
C ASN A 71 5.46 13.66 -10.77
N PHE A 72 5.95 13.88 -11.99
CA PHE A 72 6.38 15.20 -12.43
C PHE A 72 5.25 16.22 -12.26
N SER A 73 5.61 17.40 -11.75
CA SER A 73 4.71 18.49 -11.37
C SER A 73 3.60 18.11 -10.39
N ASN A 74 3.81 17.09 -9.55
CA ASN A 74 2.78 16.50 -8.69
C ASN A 74 1.51 16.13 -9.46
N GLY A 75 1.68 15.75 -10.73
CA GLY A 75 0.61 15.62 -11.70
C GLY A 75 0.24 14.19 -12.04
N ASN A 76 -0.67 14.07 -13.00
CA ASN A 76 -1.04 12.79 -13.58
C ASN A 76 0.08 12.26 -14.48
N VAL A 77 0.21 10.94 -14.55
CA VAL A 77 1.04 10.28 -15.55
C VAL A 77 0.32 10.37 -16.89
N PHE A 78 1.02 10.82 -17.93
CA PHE A 78 0.41 11.02 -19.26
C PHE A 78 -0.09 9.71 -19.87
N PHE A 79 0.73 8.66 -19.83
CA PHE A 79 0.38 7.33 -20.34
C PHE A 79 0.59 6.27 -19.24
N PRO A 80 -0.35 6.13 -18.28
CA PRO A 80 -0.15 5.29 -17.10
C PRO A 80 0.21 3.83 -17.43
N SER A 81 -0.43 3.23 -18.44
CA SER A 81 -0.13 1.87 -18.86
C SER A 81 1.29 1.71 -19.41
N LEU A 82 1.72 2.64 -20.28
CA LEU A 82 3.06 2.64 -20.85
C LEU A 82 4.13 2.92 -19.79
N PHE A 83 3.81 3.78 -18.82
CA PHE A 83 4.71 4.09 -17.71
C PHE A 83 4.98 2.86 -16.85
N LEU A 84 3.94 2.15 -16.40
CA LEU A 84 4.11 0.96 -15.55
C LEU A 84 4.79 -0.19 -16.31
N GLU A 85 4.44 -0.41 -17.58
CA GLU A 85 5.10 -1.41 -18.42
C GLU A 85 6.58 -1.06 -18.60
N GLY A 86 6.90 0.20 -18.91
CA GLY A 86 8.27 0.67 -19.05
C GLY A 86 9.10 0.56 -17.79
N LEU A 87 8.51 0.84 -16.62
CA LEU A 87 9.17 0.60 -15.34
C LEU A 87 9.47 -0.89 -15.16
N SER A 88 8.50 -1.76 -15.45
CA SER A 88 8.70 -3.21 -15.29
C SER A 88 9.87 -3.73 -16.14
N LEU A 89 9.99 -3.26 -17.38
CA LEU A 89 11.03 -3.68 -18.33
C LEU A 89 12.42 -3.09 -18.03
N LYS A 90 12.51 -2.11 -17.13
CA LYS A 90 13.79 -1.44 -16.82
C LYS A 90 14.61 -2.18 -15.77
N HIS A 91 13.98 -3.02 -14.95
CA HIS A 91 14.65 -3.71 -13.87
C HIS A 91 15.25 -5.04 -14.35
N PRO A 92 16.48 -5.40 -13.94
CA PRO A 92 17.13 -6.64 -14.33
C PRO A 92 16.59 -7.86 -13.58
N HIS A 93 15.72 -7.65 -12.58
CA HIS A 93 15.16 -8.73 -11.76
C HIS A 93 14.19 -9.56 -12.60
N GLU A 94 14.04 -10.83 -12.25
CA GLU A 94 13.13 -11.75 -12.93
C GLU A 94 11.67 -11.45 -12.62
N VAL A 95 11.40 -10.82 -11.48
CA VAL A 95 10.06 -10.42 -11.08
C VAL A 95 10.01 -8.95 -10.71
N TYR A 96 9.08 -8.22 -11.33
CA TYR A 96 8.80 -6.83 -11.04
C TYR A 96 7.43 -6.67 -10.37
N GLY A 97 7.37 -5.87 -9.31
CA GLY A 97 6.16 -5.49 -8.62
C GLY A 97 6.00 -3.97 -8.52
N CYS A 98 4.78 -3.49 -8.34
CA CYS A 98 4.55 -2.16 -7.82
C CYS A 98 3.29 -2.09 -6.95
N LYS A 99 3.22 -1.08 -6.08
CA LYS A 99 2.00 -0.80 -5.30
C LYS A 99 1.07 0.13 -6.06
N ILE A 100 -0.22 -0.16 -6.02
CA ILE A 100 -1.27 0.73 -6.48
C ILE A 100 -2.34 0.83 -5.39
N LYS A 101 -2.69 2.06 -5.01
CA LYS A 101 -3.85 2.32 -4.16
C LYS A 101 -5.05 2.63 -5.04
N PRO A 102 -6.27 2.16 -4.73
CA PRO A 102 -7.47 2.52 -5.48
C PRO A 102 -7.66 4.05 -5.59
N ASN A 103 -7.39 4.79 -4.51
CA ASN A 103 -7.45 6.26 -4.54
C ASN A 103 -6.45 6.88 -5.53
N HIS A 104 -5.32 6.24 -5.81
CA HIS A 104 -4.40 6.75 -6.84
C HIS A 104 -4.96 6.53 -8.24
N LEU A 105 -5.64 5.41 -8.50
CA LEU A 105 -6.33 5.19 -9.78
C LEU A 105 -7.38 6.28 -10.01
N LYS A 106 -8.26 6.52 -9.02
CA LYS A 106 -9.27 7.60 -9.01
C LYS A 106 -8.67 8.98 -9.29
N GLN A 107 -7.50 9.25 -8.72
CA GLN A 107 -6.85 10.54 -8.88
C GLN A 107 -6.22 10.73 -10.25
N GLN A 108 -5.87 9.66 -10.97
CA GLN A 108 -5.27 9.73 -12.30
C GLN A 108 -6.34 10.09 -13.34
N THR A 109 -6.36 11.34 -13.81
CA THR A 109 -7.37 11.81 -14.78
C THR A 109 -7.32 11.12 -16.14
N ARG A 110 -6.23 10.39 -16.42
CA ARG A 110 -6.05 9.60 -17.64
C ARG A 110 -6.56 8.16 -17.50
N ILE A 111 -6.96 7.74 -16.29
CA ILE A 111 -7.62 6.46 -16.03
C ILE A 111 -9.11 6.75 -15.87
N ARG A 112 -9.90 6.41 -16.90
CA ARG A 112 -11.35 6.65 -16.90
C ARG A 112 -12.14 5.52 -16.26
N ASP A 113 -11.64 4.30 -16.41
CA ASP A 113 -12.22 3.09 -15.83
C ASP A 113 -11.10 2.32 -15.13
N GLU A 114 -11.16 2.32 -13.80
CA GLU A 114 -10.17 1.72 -12.91
C GLU A 114 -10.15 0.19 -13.07
N LYS A 115 -11.32 -0.43 -13.28
CA LYS A 115 -11.44 -1.87 -13.39
C LYS A 115 -10.91 -2.33 -14.74
N ALA A 116 -11.29 -1.66 -15.83
CA ALA A 116 -10.74 -1.92 -17.15
C ALA A 116 -9.22 -1.71 -17.18
N PHE A 117 -8.71 -0.73 -16.44
CA PHE A 117 -7.27 -0.49 -16.31
C PHE A 117 -6.55 -1.67 -15.65
N ILE A 118 -7.06 -2.21 -14.55
CA ILE A 118 -6.47 -3.40 -13.90
C ILE A 118 -6.62 -4.65 -14.78
N LEU A 119 -7.78 -4.86 -15.41
CA LEU A 119 -8.01 -5.97 -16.34
C LEU A 119 -7.04 -5.93 -17.53
N HIS A 120 -6.70 -4.75 -18.04
CA HIS A 120 -5.68 -4.58 -19.08
C HIS A 120 -4.31 -5.14 -18.67
N PHE A 121 -3.92 -4.95 -17.41
CA PHE A 121 -2.66 -5.52 -16.90
C PHE A 121 -2.73 -7.03 -16.74
N ILE A 122 -3.86 -7.56 -16.27
CA ILE A 122 -4.08 -9.01 -16.16
C ILE A 122 -4.01 -9.67 -17.55
N GLN A 123 -4.63 -9.07 -18.57
CA GLN A 123 -4.54 -9.55 -19.96
C GLN A 123 -3.09 -9.55 -20.49
N LYS A 124 -2.22 -8.71 -19.93
CA LYS A 124 -0.77 -8.67 -20.22
C LYS A 124 0.06 -9.58 -19.30
N GLY A 125 -0.59 -10.47 -18.56
CA GLY A 125 0.07 -11.45 -17.68
C GLY A 125 0.52 -10.90 -16.33
N TRP A 126 0.09 -9.69 -15.94
CA TRP A 126 0.37 -9.20 -14.60
C TRP A 126 -0.51 -9.93 -13.57
N LYS A 127 0.11 -10.40 -12.49
CA LYS A 127 -0.58 -11.00 -11.35
C LYS A 127 -1.05 -9.92 -10.37
N ILE A 128 -2.18 -10.12 -9.71
CA ILE A 128 -2.69 -9.19 -8.68
C ILE A 128 -2.52 -9.81 -7.30
N ILE A 129 -1.98 -9.04 -6.36
CA ILE A 129 -1.98 -9.34 -4.93
C ILE A 129 -2.86 -8.28 -4.27
N TYR A 130 -3.99 -8.68 -3.70
CA TYR A 130 -4.86 -7.80 -2.93
C TYR A 130 -4.52 -7.91 -1.44
N LEU A 131 -4.17 -6.78 -0.82
CA LEU A 131 -3.89 -6.71 0.61
C LEU A 131 -4.89 -5.80 1.32
N TYR A 132 -5.66 -6.39 2.22
CA TYR A 132 -6.63 -5.69 3.06
C TYR A 132 -6.31 -5.85 4.54
N ARG A 133 -7.04 -5.11 5.36
CA ARG A 133 -6.91 -5.08 6.81
C ARG A 133 -8.29 -5.24 7.44
N SER A 134 -8.50 -6.29 8.22
CA SER A 134 -9.82 -6.63 8.74
C SER A 134 -10.22 -5.75 9.93
N ASN A 135 -9.26 -5.35 10.76
CA ASN A 135 -9.58 -4.56 11.95
C ASN A 135 -9.74 -3.07 11.60
N ILE A 136 -10.99 -2.65 11.39
CA ILE A 136 -11.36 -1.30 10.99
C ILE A 136 -10.97 -0.25 12.04
N LEU A 137 -11.08 -0.58 13.34
CA LEU A 137 -10.72 0.34 14.44
C LEU A 137 -9.23 0.65 14.40
N HIS A 138 -8.38 -0.38 14.42
CA HIS A 138 -6.93 -0.18 14.34
C HIS A 138 -6.51 0.45 13.01
N HIS A 139 -7.23 0.20 11.92
CA HIS A 139 -6.97 0.84 10.63
C HIS A 139 -7.26 2.35 10.69
N ALA A 140 -8.40 2.75 11.26
CA ALA A 140 -8.77 4.16 11.45
C ALA A 140 -7.76 4.86 12.38
N LEU A 141 -7.45 4.28 13.53
CA LEU A 141 -6.45 4.80 14.48
C LEU A 141 -5.07 4.97 13.84
N SER A 142 -4.65 4.02 13.00
CA SER A 142 -3.35 4.10 12.31
C SER A 142 -3.26 5.29 11.34
N ASN A 143 -4.39 5.76 10.79
CA ASN A 143 -4.41 6.99 10.00
C ASN A 143 -4.29 8.22 10.88
N ILE A 144 -5.08 8.28 11.96
CA ILE A 144 -5.10 9.41 12.90
C ILE A 144 -3.69 9.65 13.47
N VAL A 145 -3.01 8.59 13.91
CA VAL A 145 -1.64 8.68 14.43
C VAL A 145 -0.64 9.14 13.36
N ALA A 146 -0.73 8.60 12.14
CA ALA A 146 0.18 8.98 11.06
C ALA A 146 0.04 10.46 10.68
N GLU A 147 -1.19 10.98 10.68
CA GLU A 147 -1.49 12.39 10.41
C GLU A 147 -0.95 13.31 11.50
N GLN A 148 -1.16 12.96 12.78
CA GLN A 148 -0.62 13.72 13.90
C GLN A 148 0.92 13.74 13.91
N ARG A 149 1.56 12.60 13.64
CA ARG A 149 3.03 12.48 13.59
C ARG A 149 3.65 13.13 12.36
N ARG A 150 2.86 13.41 11.31
CA ARG A 150 3.34 13.74 9.96
C ARG A 150 4.34 12.70 9.40
N SER A 151 4.28 11.46 9.90
CA SER A 151 5.10 10.34 9.46
C SER A 151 4.25 9.07 9.35
N TYR A 152 4.41 8.37 8.23
CA TYR A 152 3.66 7.16 7.91
C TYR A 152 4.41 5.87 8.26
N HIS A 153 5.70 5.94 8.55
CA HIS A 153 6.51 4.76 8.86
C HIS A 153 7.23 4.95 10.18
N LEU A 154 7.35 3.86 10.93
CA LEU A 154 8.19 3.74 12.12
C LEU A 154 9.17 2.60 11.85
N ARG A 155 10.45 2.83 12.12
CA ARG A 155 11.51 1.82 11.97
C ARG A 155 12.08 1.42 13.33
N LYS A 156 12.68 0.23 13.42
CA LYS A 156 13.41 -0.22 14.61
C LYS A 156 14.46 0.84 15.01
N GLY A 157 14.44 1.23 16.28
CA GLY A 157 15.34 2.25 16.83
C GLY A 157 14.84 3.70 16.71
N GLU A 158 13.73 3.97 16.02
CA GLU A 158 13.09 5.29 16.04
C GLU A 158 12.18 5.43 17.28
N SER A 159 12.26 6.55 17.99
CA SER A 159 11.33 6.84 19.09
C SER A 159 9.92 7.06 18.55
N ASN A 160 8.95 6.29 19.05
CA ASN A 160 7.55 6.63 18.85
C ASN A 160 7.20 7.77 19.81
N ASN A 161 7.28 9.01 19.33
CA ASN A 161 6.93 10.19 20.13
C ASN A 161 5.44 10.26 20.52
N VAL A 162 4.63 9.28 20.10
CA VAL A 162 3.23 9.10 20.50
C VAL A 162 3.14 7.82 21.31
N THR A 163 3.32 7.96 22.62
CA THR A 163 3.15 6.86 23.60
C THR A 163 1.68 6.64 23.94
N SER A 164 0.88 7.71 23.92
CA SER A 164 -0.55 7.73 24.17
C SER A 164 -1.24 8.65 23.16
N LEU A 165 -2.51 8.39 22.86
CA LEU A 165 -3.28 9.10 21.86
C LEU A 165 -4.67 9.44 22.42
N LYS A 166 -4.98 10.72 22.54
CA LYS A 166 -6.37 11.17 22.66
C LYS A 166 -7.01 11.30 21.28
N VAL A 167 -8.16 10.67 21.09
CA VAL A 167 -8.87 10.63 19.79
C VAL A 167 -10.20 11.38 19.87
N ASP A 168 -10.47 12.18 18.85
CA ASP A 168 -11.81 12.75 18.64
C ASP A 168 -12.76 11.65 18.14
N ILE A 169 -13.82 11.38 18.90
CA ILE A 169 -14.77 10.28 18.64
C ILE A 169 -15.44 10.43 17.27
N LYS A 170 -15.88 11.64 16.91
CA LYS A 170 -16.56 11.89 15.62
C LYS A 170 -15.63 11.60 14.44
N ARG A 171 -14.37 12.01 14.54
CA ARG A 171 -13.33 11.73 13.54
C ARG A 171 -13.02 10.24 13.46
N LEU A 172 -12.97 9.54 14.59
CA LEU A 172 -12.76 8.10 14.63
C LEU A 172 -13.89 7.37 13.91
N GLU A 173 -15.14 7.64 14.30
CA GLU A 173 -16.32 7.02 13.68
C GLU A 173 -16.40 7.30 12.17
N ALA A 174 -16.18 8.55 11.76
CA ALA A 174 -16.14 8.91 10.34
C ALA A 174 -15.03 8.15 9.59
N GLY A 175 -13.85 8.01 10.23
CA GLY A 175 -12.76 7.20 9.72
C GLY A 175 -13.16 5.73 9.57
N MET A 176 -13.77 5.13 10.59
CA MET A 176 -14.21 3.73 10.58
C MET A 176 -15.29 3.49 9.51
N ARG A 177 -16.28 4.37 9.39
CA ARG A 177 -17.30 4.31 8.31
C ARG A 177 -16.67 4.41 6.93
N SER A 178 -15.72 5.34 6.75
CA SER A 178 -15.00 5.48 5.47
C SER A 178 -14.22 4.21 5.12
N ARG A 179 -13.60 3.55 6.11
CA ARG A 179 -12.87 2.28 5.91
C ARG A 179 -13.79 1.11 5.57
N MET A 180 -14.92 0.99 6.27
CA MET A 180 -15.94 -0.01 5.97
C MET A 180 -16.45 0.15 4.53
N GLN A 181 -16.80 1.38 4.13
CA GLN A 181 -17.24 1.64 2.76
C GLN A 181 -16.15 1.34 1.72
N GLN A 182 -14.89 1.69 2.00
CA GLN A 182 -13.78 1.39 1.08
C GLN A 182 -13.55 -0.11 0.92
N LEU A 183 -13.71 -0.89 1.99
CA LEU A 183 -13.60 -2.35 1.92
C LEU A 183 -14.70 -2.94 1.03
N GLU A 184 -15.95 -2.51 1.23
CA GLU A 184 -17.07 -2.94 0.37
C GLU A 184 -16.89 -2.51 -1.10
N ASP A 185 -16.39 -1.30 -1.34
CA ASP A 185 -16.07 -0.81 -2.68
C ASP A 185 -14.99 -1.68 -3.35
N GLU A 186 -13.98 -2.09 -2.59
CA GLU A 186 -12.91 -2.98 -3.06
C GLU A 186 -13.42 -4.39 -3.35
N GLU A 187 -14.25 -4.97 -2.49
CA GLU A 187 -14.88 -6.27 -2.75
C GLU A 187 -15.68 -6.25 -4.06
N ARG A 188 -16.45 -5.18 -4.30
CA ARG A 188 -17.18 -5.00 -5.57
C ARG A 188 -16.23 -4.80 -6.75
N PHE A 189 -15.15 -4.05 -6.57
CA PHE A 189 -14.13 -3.83 -7.60
C PHE A 189 -13.45 -5.15 -8.02
N LEU A 190 -13.11 -5.98 -7.03
CA LEU A 190 -12.39 -7.24 -7.17
C LEU A 190 -13.26 -8.39 -7.71
N LYS A 191 -14.58 -8.23 -7.73
CA LYS A 191 -15.48 -9.20 -8.37
C LYS A 191 -15.00 -9.50 -9.80
N ASP A 192 -14.85 -10.77 -10.15
CA ASP A 192 -14.37 -11.25 -11.46
C ASP A 192 -12.91 -10.90 -11.78
N ILE A 193 -12.12 -10.48 -10.79
CA ILE A 193 -10.67 -10.29 -10.90
C ILE A 193 -9.97 -11.49 -10.28
N SER A 194 -8.98 -12.06 -10.96
CA SER A 194 -8.10 -13.07 -10.36
C SER A 194 -7.01 -12.40 -9.54
N TYR A 195 -6.93 -12.71 -8.24
CA TYR A 195 -5.93 -12.16 -7.33
C TYR A 195 -5.51 -13.18 -6.26
N LEU A 196 -4.30 -13.01 -5.72
CA LEU A 196 -3.92 -13.56 -4.42
C LEU A 196 -4.46 -12.64 -3.33
N GLU A 197 -5.23 -13.19 -2.41
CA GLU A 197 -5.69 -12.48 -1.23
C GLU A 197 -4.66 -12.59 -0.09
N LEU A 198 -4.32 -11.46 0.52
CA LEU A 198 -3.57 -11.38 1.77
C LEU A 198 -4.30 -10.50 2.78
N ASN A 199 -4.30 -10.94 4.03
CA ASN A 199 -4.85 -10.19 5.15
C ASN A 199 -3.72 -9.70 6.07
N TYR A 200 -3.75 -8.43 6.45
CA TYR A 200 -2.70 -7.85 7.30
C TYR A 200 -2.55 -8.57 8.64
N GLU A 201 -3.63 -8.74 9.39
CA GLU A 201 -3.60 -9.36 10.72
C GLU A 201 -3.12 -10.81 10.66
N LYS A 202 -3.68 -11.60 9.74
CA LYS A 202 -3.38 -13.04 9.61
C LYS A 202 -2.02 -13.33 8.98
N ASP A 203 -1.64 -12.57 7.95
CA ASP A 203 -0.54 -12.94 7.06
C ASP A 203 0.72 -12.09 7.25
N LEU A 204 0.61 -10.90 7.88
CA LEU A 204 1.72 -9.96 7.98
C LEU A 204 2.01 -9.47 9.40
N LEU A 205 1.02 -9.41 10.28
CA LEU A 205 1.18 -8.76 11.59
C LEU A 205 2.08 -9.57 12.53
N THR A 206 1.76 -10.85 12.73
CA THR A 206 2.46 -11.71 13.70
C THR A 206 3.73 -12.31 13.11
N ASN A 207 3.64 -12.81 11.87
CA ASN A 207 4.78 -13.39 11.17
C ASN A 207 4.75 -13.00 9.68
N PRO A 208 5.49 -11.95 9.27
CA PRO A 208 5.55 -11.52 7.87
C PRO A 208 6.05 -12.58 6.87
N GLN A 209 6.75 -13.62 7.34
CA GLN A 209 7.18 -14.74 6.50
C GLN A 209 5.99 -15.47 5.89
N VAL A 210 4.87 -15.59 6.62
CA VAL A 210 3.66 -16.27 6.14
C VAL A 210 3.10 -15.59 4.89
N GLY A 211 2.93 -14.28 4.93
CA GLY A 211 2.44 -13.50 3.78
C GLY A 211 3.45 -13.49 2.62
N ALA A 212 4.75 -13.46 2.93
CA ALA A 212 5.80 -13.55 1.92
C ALA A 212 5.78 -14.90 1.20
N ASP A 213 5.70 -16.01 1.92
CA ASP A 213 5.68 -17.37 1.35
C ASP A 213 4.47 -17.61 0.45
N LYS A 214 3.29 -17.12 0.86
CA LYS A 214 2.09 -17.14 0.01
C LYS A 214 2.33 -16.40 -1.30
N ALA A 215 2.93 -15.21 -1.23
CA ALA A 215 3.24 -14.42 -2.40
C ALA A 215 4.33 -15.05 -3.27
N PHE A 216 5.40 -15.62 -2.70
CA PHE A 216 6.43 -16.34 -3.45
C PHE A 216 5.84 -17.54 -4.18
N THR A 217 5.04 -18.35 -3.50
CA THR A 217 4.33 -19.49 -4.09
C THR A 217 3.44 -19.04 -5.26
N PHE A 218 2.64 -17.99 -5.06
CA PHE A 218 1.79 -17.43 -6.12
C PHE A 218 2.60 -16.87 -7.31
N LEU A 219 3.80 -16.35 -7.04
CA LEU A 219 4.74 -15.88 -8.05
C LEU A 219 5.58 -17.02 -8.65
N GLY A 220 5.45 -18.26 -8.19
CA GLY A 220 6.24 -19.41 -8.68
C GLY A 220 7.71 -19.37 -8.26
N LEU A 221 8.01 -18.74 -7.13
CA LEU A 221 9.35 -18.58 -6.59
C LEU A 221 9.56 -19.46 -5.35
N PRO A 222 10.80 -19.90 -5.07
CA PRO A 222 11.11 -20.57 -3.81
C PRO A 222 10.94 -19.62 -2.62
N SER A 223 10.64 -20.17 -1.45
CA SER A 223 10.66 -19.39 -0.22
C SER A 223 12.08 -19.00 0.15
N VAL A 224 12.24 -17.79 0.68
CA VAL A 224 13.48 -17.28 1.27
C VAL A 224 13.14 -16.60 2.60
N THR A 225 14.11 -16.57 3.52
CA THR A 225 13.97 -15.82 4.77
C THR A 225 13.81 -14.33 4.48
N VAL A 226 12.76 -13.72 5.03
CA VAL A 226 12.49 -12.30 4.87
C VAL A 226 12.92 -11.49 6.08
N HIS A 227 13.25 -10.22 5.83
CA HIS A 227 13.62 -9.28 6.88
C HIS A 227 12.82 -7.99 6.76
N THR A 228 12.56 -7.34 7.90
CA THR A 228 11.88 -6.05 7.94
C THR A 228 12.38 -5.23 9.12
N ASN A 229 12.56 -3.94 8.87
CA ASN A 229 12.86 -2.94 9.88
C ASN A 229 11.63 -2.10 10.24
N LEU A 230 10.49 -2.32 9.58
CA LEU A 230 9.25 -1.61 9.88
C LEU A 230 8.61 -2.13 11.16
N VAL A 231 8.14 -1.18 11.97
CA VAL A 231 7.45 -1.44 13.24
C VAL A 231 6.04 -0.88 13.17
N LYS A 232 5.10 -1.54 13.85
CA LYS A 232 3.72 -1.09 13.98
C LYS A 232 3.68 0.25 14.71
N VAL A 233 2.82 1.16 14.23
CA VAL A 233 2.67 2.50 14.80
C VAL A 233 1.65 2.55 15.94
N VAL A 234 0.62 1.69 15.90
CA VAL A 234 -0.46 1.62 16.88
C VAL A 234 -0.24 0.38 17.74
N ASN A 235 -0.30 0.49 19.07
CA ASN A 235 -0.19 -0.67 19.95
C ASN A 235 -1.32 -1.67 19.68
N THR A 236 -1.13 -2.95 20.01
CA THR A 236 -2.21 -3.95 20.09
C THR A 236 -3.12 -3.63 21.28
N ASN A 237 -2.54 -3.34 22.45
CA ASN A 237 -3.32 -2.92 23.60
C ASN A 237 -3.84 -1.47 23.44
N LEU A 238 -5.13 -1.34 23.10
CA LEU A 238 -5.79 -0.06 22.91
C LEU A 238 -6.07 0.67 24.22
N GLU A 239 -6.29 -0.04 25.33
CA GLU A 239 -6.52 0.54 26.65
C GLU A 239 -5.29 1.32 27.13
N GLU A 240 -4.10 0.77 26.91
CA GLU A 240 -2.84 1.44 27.22
C GLU A 240 -2.51 2.57 26.25
N PHE A 241 -2.97 2.45 24.99
CA PHE A 241 -2.59 3.38 23.92
C PHE A 241 -3.52 4.60 23.84
N LEU A 242 -4.80 4.47 24.19
CA LEU A 242 -5.80 5.53 24.06
C LEU A 242 -6.07 6.20 25.40
N GLU A 243 -5.76 7.50 25.50
CA GLU A 243 -6.00 8.28 26.73
C GLU A 243 -7.48 8.34 27.11
N ASN A 244 -8.36 8.27 26.11
CA ASN A 244 -9.81 8.26 26.27
C ASN A 244 -10.43 6.94 25.79
N TYR A 245 -9.79 5.79 26.07
CA TYR A 245 -10.31 4.47 25.70
C TYR A 245 -11.77 4.27 26.13
N GLY A 246 -12.13 4.64 27.37
CA GLY A 246 -13.51 4.51 27.86
C GLY A 246 -14.53 5.28 27.03
N GLU A 247 -14.19 6.46 26.50
CA GLU A 247 -15.06 7.20 25.58
C GLU A 247 -15.20 6.48 24.24
N VAL A 248 -14.11 5.90 23.73
CA VAL A 248 -14.10 5.11 22.49
C VAL A 248 -14.94 3.85 22.65
N GLU A 249 -14.77 3.12 23.75
CA GLU A 249 -15.56 1.92 24.05
C GLU A 249 -17.05 2.24 24.11
N LEU A 250 -17.45 3.27 24.88
CA LEU A 250 -18.84 3.70 24.99
C LEU A 250 -19.43 4.14 23.65
N ALA A 251 -18.65 4.83 22.80
CA ALA A 251 -19.13 5.29 21.49
C ALA A 251 -19.32 4.14 20.49
N LEU A 252 -18.50 3.08 20.57
CA LEU A 252 -18.57 1.96 19.63
C LEU A 252 -19.49 0.83 20.09
N LYS A 253 -19.80 0.76 21.38
CA LYS A 253 -20.73 -0.23 21.96
C LYS A 253 -22.13 -0.12 21.34
N ASP A 254 -22.78 -1.27 21.11
CA ASP A 254 -24.09 -1.40 20.47
C ASP A 254 -24.15 -0.85 19.03
N THR A 255 -22.97 -0.64 18.40
CA THR A 255 -22.85 -0.28 16.99
C THR A 255 -22.28 -1.44 16.17
N VAL A 256 -22.34 -1.33 14.84
CA VAL A 256 -21.67 -2.28 13.91
C VAL A 256 -20.15 -2.36 14.13
N PHE A 257 -19.57 -1.41 14.86
CA PHE A 257 -18.13 -1.32 15.13
C PHE A 257 -17.71 -1.98 16.44
N GLU A 258 -18.65 -2.36 17.32
CA GLU A 258 -18.34 -2.95 18.63
C GLU A 258 -17.39 -4.16 18.51
N LYS A 259 -17.61 -5.00 17.48
CA LYS A 259 -16.79 -6.18 17.20
C LYS A 259 -15.29 -5.89 17.00
N TYR A 260 -14.91 -4.65 16.70
CA TYR A 260 -13.50 -4.25 16.52
C TYR A 260 -12.81 -3.79 17.80
N LEU A 261 -13.55 -3.61 18.91
CA LEU A 261 -12.99 -3.31 20.23
C LEU A 261 -12.21 -4.50 20.80
N ARG A 262 -12.65 -5.72 20.48
CA ARG A 262 -11.98 -6.96 20.88
C ARG A 262 -10.95 -7.34 19.82
N GLU A 263 -9.78 -7.79 20.24
CA GLU A 263 -8.81 -8.37 19.32
C GLU A 263 -9.39 -9.66 18.73
N THR A 264 -9.84 -9.62 17.48
CA THR A 264 -10.03 -10.86 16.71
C THR A 264 -8.67 -11.49 16.50
N SER A 265 -8.45 -12.63 17.18
CA SER A 265 -7.31 -13.53 16.99
C SER A 265 -7.20 -14.05 15.56
#